data_AF-Q6GXB0-F1
#
_entry.id   AF-Q6GXB0-F1
#
_cell.length_a   1.000
_cell.length_b   1.000
_cell.length_c   1.000
_cell.angle_alpha   90.00
_cell.angle_beta   90.00
_cell.angle_gamma   90.00
#
_symmetry.space_group_name_H-M   'P 1'
#
loop_
_entity.id
_entity.type
_entity.pdbx_description
1 polymer ?
#
loop_
_entity_poly.entity_id
_entity_poly.type
_entity_poly.pdbx_seq_one_letter_code
_entity_poly.pdbx_strand_id
1 'polypeptide(L)'
;KRGDNEVNMEITFNITSETQATLDFKLTTPLEVMKVIHIGASIEGQKAHVEFQRNDDKYSLDGDVDFKSDKSSVDMTFTSPEGKTIKIAASYDIEDFLAATGTAAHKLASIELQFEEHNINLNFNGYRNNDRLNVDIHGESSFDIVKKIHLKIDTALHVESHDSNIEMQFNDFEFAMHNHFEKVDNDHYKFKIKLESTLTPLAFH
;
A
#
# COMPACT_ATOMS: atom_id res chain seq x y z
N LYS A 1 -19.42 -11.06 24.48
CA LYS A 1 -17.99 -11.39 24.28
C LYS A 1 -17.49 -10.52 23.13
N ARG A 2 -16.65 -9.52 23.39
CA ARG A 2 -15.89 -8.79 22.37
C ARG A 2 -14.81 -9.76 21.89
N GLY A 3 -15.08 -10.48 20.81
CA GLY A 3 -14.16 -11.48 20.25
C GLY A 3 -13.16 -10.80 19.33
N ASP A 4 -11.93 -11.28 19.40
CA ASP A 4 -10.72 -10.96 18.65
C ASP A 4 -10.98 -10.65 17.16
N ASN A 5 -11.35 -9.41 16.87
CA ASN A 5 -11.48 -8.88 15.51
C ASN A 5 -10.15 -8.22 15.13
N GLU A 6 -9.09 -9.02 15.02
CA GLU A 6 -7.78 -8.52 14.64
C GLU A 6 -7.62 -8.58 13.12
N VAL A 7 -7.27 -7.44 12.54
CA VAL A 7 -6.82 -7.35 11.16
C VAL A 7 -5.30 -7.36 11.21
N ASN A 8 -4.69 -8.39 10.63
CA ASN A 8 -3.25 -8.55 10.59
C ASN A 8 -2.76 -8.33 9.17
N MET A 9 -1.87 -7.36 8.99
CA MET A 9 -1.23 -7.04 7.72
C MET A 9 0.27 -7.21 7.87
N GLU A 10 0.86 -7.97 6.96
CA GLU A 10 2.30 -8.18 6.86
C GLU A 10 2.71 -7.87 5.43
N ILE A 11 3.75 -7.05 5.28
CA ILE A 11 4.34 -6.73 3.98
C ILE A 11 5.84 -6.88 4.12
N THR A 12 6.39 -7.81 3.36
CA THR A 12 7.83 -8.01 3.25
C THR A 12 8.24 -7.71 1.82
N PHE A 13 9.21 -6.83 1.66
CA PHE A 13 9.76 -6.49 0.36
C PHE A 13 11.28 -6.54 0.44
N ASN A 14 11.89 -7.33 -0.43
CA ASN A 14 13.33 -7.52 -0.48
C ASN A 14 13.84 -7.24 -1.90
N ILE A 15 14.74 -6.29 -2.04
CA ILE A 15 15.51 -6.07 -3.27
C ILE A 15 16.91 -6.60 -3.03
N THR A 16 17.32 -7.60 -3.82
CA THR A 16 18.67 -8.16 -3.75
C THR A 16 19.57 -7.54 -4.81
N SER A 17 19.02 -7.22 -5.99
CA SER A 17 19.70 -6.50 -7.06
C SER A 17 18.68 -5.84 -8.01
N GLU A 18 19.15 -5.11 -9.02
CA GLU A 18 18.29 -4.47 -10.03
C GLU A 18 17.38 -5.47 -10.78
N THR A 19 17.76 -6.75 -10.87
CA THR A 19 16.98 -7.78 -11.56
C THR A 19 16.47 -8.88 -10.63
N GLN A 20 16.54 -8.65 -9.31
CA GLN A 20 16.09 -9.63 -8.33
C GLN A 20 15.39 -8.96 -7.15
N ALA A 21 14.09 -9.21 -7.04
CA ALA A 21 13.26 -8.69 -5.97
C ALA A 21 12.16 -9.68 -5.59
N THR A 22 11.74 -9.64 -4.34
CA THR A 22 10.58 -10.38 -3.85
C THR A 22 9.65 -9.45 -3.06
N LEU A 23 8.35 -9.67 -3.24
CA LEU A 23 7.27 -9.06 -2.47
C LEU A 23 6.44 -10.20 -1.87
N ASP A 24 6.17 -10.11 -0.58
CA ASP A 24 5.20 -10.95 0.11
C ASP A 24 4.25 -10.03 0.87
N PHE A 25 2.99 -10.04 0.48
CA PHE A 25 1.92 -9.31 1.15
C PHE A 25 0.92 -10.32 1.70
N LYS A 26 0.58 -10.19 2.97
CA LYS A 26 -0.44 -11.02 3.62
C LYS A 26 -1.39 -10.16 4.45
N LEU A 27 -2.68 -10.32 4.20
CA LEU A 27 -3.75 -9.72 4.97
C LEU A 27 -4.64 -10.82 5.53
N THR A 28 -4.83 -10.83 6.84
CA THR A 28 -5.79 -11.69 7.51
C THR A 28 -6.86 -10.83 8.15
N THR A 29 -8.13 -11.10 7.85
CA THR A 29 -9.27 -10.34 8.39
C THR A 29 -10.28 -11.29 9.02
N PRO A 30 -11.12 -10.80 9.96
CA PRO A 30 -12.23 -11.59 10.50
C PRO A 30 -13.43 -11.70 9.54
N LEU A 31 -13.37 -11.09 8.35
CA LEU A 31 -14.45 -11.13 7.36
C LEU A 31 -14.36 -12.43 6.56
N GLU A 32 -15.38 -13.29 6.65
CA GLU A 32 -15.40 -14.60 5.95
C GLU A 32 -15.21 -14.48 4.42
N VAL A 33 -15.67 -13.38 3.82
CA VAL A 33 -15.48 -13.11 2.38
C VAL A 33 -14.03 -12.81 1.97
N MET A 34 -13.18 -12.44 2.93
CA MET A 34 -11.82 -11.95 2.70
C MET A 34 -10.92 -12.29 3.89
N LYS A 35 -11.01 -13.54 4.33
CA LYS A 35 -10.38 -13.99 5.57
C LYS A 35 -8.87 -14.02 5.43
N VAL A 36 -8.38 -14.44 4.27
CA VAL A 36 -6.97 -14.43 3.92
C VAL A 36 -6.83 -13.86 2.52
N ILE A 37 -5.98 -12.84 2.37
CA ILE A 37 -5.39 -12.45 1.09
C ILE A 37 -3.89 -12.63 1.21
N HIS A 38 -3.28 -13.28 0.22
CA HIS A 38 -1.84 -13.35 0.09
C HIS A 38 -1.44 -13.05 -1.36
N ILE A 39 -0.40 -12.25 -1.51
CA ILE A 39 0.20 -11.90 -2.79
C ILE A 39 1.70 -12.15 -2.64
N GLY A 40 2.19 -13.18 -3.31
CA GLY A 40 3.62 -13.43 -3.48
C GLY A 40 4.03 -12.96 -4.87
N ALA A 41 5.12 -12.22 -4.98
CA ALA A 41 5.72 -11.92 -6.26
C ALA A 41 7.24 -12.07 -6.17
N SER A 42 7.85 -12.65 -7.19
CA SER A 42 9.29 -12.76 -7.31
C SER A 42 9.72 -12.43 -8.73
N ILE A 43 10.82 -11.70 -8.84
CA ILE A 43 11.51 -11.44 -10.08
C ILE A 43 12.91 -12.00 -9.96
N GLU A 44 13.33 -12.80 -10.94
CA GLU A 44 14.69 -13.34 -11.06
C GLU A 44 15.15 -13.24 -12.51
N GLY A 45 16.01 -12.29 -12.81
CA GLY A 45 16.33 -11.94 -14.19
C GLY A 45 15.07 -11.52 -14.95
N GLN A 46 14.92 -11.94 -16.20
CA GLN A 46 13.78 -11.57 -17.07
C GLN A 46 12.51 -12.41 -16.82
N LYS A 47 12.39 -13.06 -15.66
CA LYS A 47 11.25 -13.90 -15.29
C LYS A 47 10.58 -13.36 -14.04
N ALA A 48 9.26 -13.28 -14.08
CA ALA A 48 8.42 -12.95 -12.94
C ALA A 48 7.51 -14.12 -12.63
N HIS A 49 7.27 -14.32 -11.34
CA HIS A 49 6.29 -15.23 -10.82
C HIS A 49 5.40 -14.46 -9.86
N VAL A 50 4.08 -14.63 -9.98
CA VAL A 50 3.10 -14.04 -9.08
C VAL A 50 2.15 -15.12 -8.59
N GLU A 51 2.03 -15.22 -7.28
CA GLU A 51 1.04 -16.03 -6.60
C GLU A 51 0.00 -15.11 -5.96
N PHE A 52 -1.27 -15.41 -6.19
CA PHE A 52 -2.39 -14.76 -5.52
C PHE A 52 -3.22 -15.82 -4.82
N GLN A 53 -3.49 -15.62 -3.54
CA GLN A 53 -4.40 -16.45 -2.77
C GLN A 53 -5.47 -15.60 -2.12
N ARG A 54 -6.73 -16.00 -2.29
CA ARG A 54 -7.87 -15.49 -1.52
C ARG A 54 -8.57 -16.66 -0.86
N ASN A 55 -8.54 -16.71 0.47
CA ASN A 55 -9.04 -17.86 1.24
C ASN A 55 -8.40 -19.16 0.72
N ASP A 56 -9.20 -20.08 0.19
CA ASP A 56 -8.71 -21.34 -0.39
C ASP A 56 -8.43 -21.25 -1.91
N ASP A 57 -8.84 -20.16 -2.57
CA ASP A 57 -8.62 -19.94 -3.99
C ASP A 57 -7.15 -19.53 -4.22
N LYS A 58 -6.41 -20.29 -5.04
CA LYS A 58 -5.01 -20.01 -5.38
C LYS A 58 -4.83 -19.87 -6.88
N TYR A 59 -4.05 -18.87 -7.26
CA TYR A 59 -3.69 -18.56 -8.63
C TYR A 59 -2.19 -18.34 -8.70
N SER A 60 -1.57 -18.81 -9.76
CA SER A 60 -0.14 -18.68 -10.00
C SER A 60 0.06 -18.30 -11.47
N LEU A 61 0.91 -17.31 -11.70
CA LEU A 61 1.14 -16.68 -12.98
C LEU A 61 2.64 -16.55 -13.19
N ASP A 62 3.14 -17.15 -14.27
CA ASP A 62 4.49 -16.94 -14.76
C ASP A 62 4.47 -15.92 -15.89
N GLY A 63 5.45 -15.02 -15.89
CA GLY A 63 5.54 -13.92 -16.83
C GLY A 63 6.97 -13.60 -17.24
N ASP A 64 7.07 -12.89 -18.35
CA ASP A 64 8.31 -12.30 -18.83
C ASP A 64 8.42 -10.85 -18.34
N VAL A 65 9.65 -10.44 -18.03
CA VAL A 65 9.99 -9.13 -17.47
C VAL A 65 10.96 -8.41 -18.39
N ASP A 66 10.63 -7.18 -18.76
CA ASP A 66 11.52 -6.29 -19.47
C ASP A 66 11.91 -5.10 -18.57
N PHE A 67 13.19 -5.05 -18.17
CA PHE A 67 13.74 -3.95 -17.38
C PHE A 67 14.23 -2.84 -18.30
N LYS A 68 13.70 -1.64 -18.12
CA LYS A 68 14.17 -0.49 -18.88
C LYS A 68 15.27 0.22 -18.11
N SER A 69 16.49 0.06 -18.62
CA SER A 69 17.75 0.50 -18.00
C SER A 69 17.88 2.00 -17.78
N ASP A 70 16.99 2.82 -18.35
CA ASP A 70 17.05 4.28 -18.27
C ASP A 70 16.05 4.89 -17.29
N LYS A 71 15.09 4.14 -16.71
CA LYS A 71 13.89 4.74 -16.10
C LYS A 71 13.34 4.11 -14.82
N SER A 72 14.04 3.18 -14.16
CA SER A 72 13.53 2.52 -12.94
C SER A 72 12.09 2.02 -13.15
N SER A 73 11.84 1.39 -14.30
CA SER A 73 10.53 0.91 -14.72
C SER A 73 10.61 -0.50 -15.25
N VAL A 74 9.59 -1.29 -14.95
CA VAL A 74 9.48 -2.70 -15.27
C VAL A 74 8.13 -2.96 -15.91
N ASP A 75 8.15 -3.50 -17.14
CA ASP A 75 6.95 -4.00 -17.80
C ASP A 75 6.95 -5.53 -17.70
N MET A 76 5.86 -6.09 -17.18
CA MET A 76 5.66 -7.54 -17.05
C MET A 76 4.41 -7.95 -17.83
N THR A 77 4.52 -9.08 -18.53
CA THR A 77 3.38 -9.68 -19.23
C THR A 77 3.21 -11.13 -18.79
N PHE A 78 2.02 -11.47 -18.32
CA PHE A 78 1.63 -12.81 -17.92
C PHE A 78 0.54 -13.32 -18.86
N THR A 79 0.53 -14.64 -19.07
CA THR A 79 -0.56 -15.31 -19.79
C THR A 79 -1.20 -16.31 -18.85
N SER A 80 -2.48 -16.12 -18.55
CA SER A 80 -3.26 -17.07 -17.75
C SER A 80 -3.41 -18.42 -18.48
N PRO A 81 -3.70 -19.52 -17.77
CA PRO A 81 -3.95 -20.83 -18.39
C PRO A 81 -5.06 -20.82 -19.46
N GLU A 82 -6.00 -19.87 -19.36
CA GLU A 82 -7.11 -19.68 -20.30
C GLU A 82 -6.72 -18.85 -21.54
N GLY A 83 -5.45 -18.42 -21.64
CA GLY A 83 -4.94 -17.62 -22.76
C GLY A 83 -5.16 -16.11 -22.64
N LYS A 84 -5.70 -15.64 -21.51
CA LYS A 84 -5.88 -14.19 -21.25
C LYS A 84 -4.55 -13.55 -20.86
N THR A 85 -4.25 -12.40 -21.45
CA THR A 85 -3.05 -11.63 -21.14
C THR A 85 -3.29 -10.66 -19.99
N ILE A 86 -2.35 -10.64 -19.05
CA ILE A 86 -2.30 -9.70 -17.93
C ILE A 86 -1.03 -8.87 -18.13
N LYS A 87 -1.17 -7.55 -18.09
CA LYS A 87 -0.02 -6.63 -18.18
C LYS A 87 0.15 -5.90 -16.86
N ILE A 88 1.38 -5.80 -16.41
CA ILE A 88 1.76 -5.03 -15.23
C ILE A 88 2.84 -4.05 -15.66
N ALA A 89 2.58 -2.76 -15.53
CA ALA A 89 3.61 -1.73 -15.68
C ALA A 89 3.90 -1.15 -14.30
N ALA A 90 5.15 -1.23 -13.87
CA ALA A 90 5.61 -0.68 -12.60
C ALA A 90 6.71 0.35 -12.86
N SER A 91 6.71 1.43 -12.08
CA SER A 91 7.81 2.39 -12.05
C SER A 91 8.11 2.78 -10.62
N TYR A 92 9.36 3.05 -10.28
CA TYR A 92 9.76 3.44 -8.94
C TYR A 92 10.86 4.51 -8.97
N ASP A 93 10.84 5.39 -7.98
CA ASP A 93 11.87 6.39 -7.70
C ASP A 93 11.88 6.61 -6.17
N ILE A 94 12.65 5.79 -5.47
CA ILE A 94 12.59 5.70 -4.00
C ILE A 94 13.92 6.01 -3.31
N GLU A 95 14.96 6.40 -4.05
CA GLU A 95 16.29 6.60 -3.49
C GLU A 95 16.30 7.68 -2.40
N ASP A 96 15.75 8.85 -2.69
CA ASP A 96 15.64 9.96 -1.73
C ASP A 96 14.72 9.63 -0.55
N PHE A 97 13.69 8.80 -0.79
CA PHE A 97 12.79 8.35 0.26
C PHE A 97 13.50 7.41 1.25
N LEU A 98 14.28 6.46 0.74
CA LEU A 98 15.09 5.54 1.56
C LEU A 98 16.24 6.26 2.27
N ALA A 99 16.87 7.22 1.60
CA ALA A 99 17.92 8.05 2.17
C ALA A 99 17.42 9.07 3.21
N ALA A 100 16.10 9.24 3.33
CA ALA A 100 15.47 10.22 4.21
C ALA A 100 15.93 11.66 3.94
N THR A 101 16.11 12.00 2.66
CA THR A 101 16.54 13.33 2.19
C THR A 101 15.40 14.15 1.58
N GLY A 102 14.21 13.57 1.46
CA GLY A 102 13.05 14.19 0.81
C GLY A 102 12.52 15.41 1.56
N THR A 103 12.18 16.46 0.82
CA THR A 103 11.62 17.71 1.37
C THR A 103 10.20 18.00 0.89
N ALA A 104 9.74 17.32 -0.16
CA ALA A 104 8.40 17.45 -0.71
C ALA A 104 7.93 16.12 -1.31
N ALA A 105 6.60 15.91 -1.30
CA ALA A 105 6.00 14.73 -1.88
C ALA A 105 6.27 14.68 -3.38
N HIS A 106 6.78 13.54 -3.84
CA HIS A 106 6.94 13.21 -5.25
C HIS A 106 6.47 11.78 -5.48
N LYS A 107 6.39 11.37 -6.74
CA LYS A 107 5.99 10.02 -7.10
C LYS A 107 7.11 9.04 -6.77
N LEU A 108 6.83 8.15 -5.83
CA LEU A 108 7.74 7.12 -5.34
C LEU A 108 7.59 5.83 -6.12
N ALA A 109 6.36 5.45 -6.44
CA ALA A 109 6.09 4.30 -7.29
C ALA A 109 4.75 4.42 -8.00
N SER A 110 4.56 3.64 -9.04
CA SER A 110 3.22 3.29 -9.52
C SER A 110 3.17 1.89 -10.04
N ILE A 111 1.98 1.31 -9.97
CA ILE A 111 1.64 0.02 -10.55
C ILE A 111 0.38 0.21 -11.37
N GLU A 112 0.44 -0.14 -12.64
CA GLU A 112 -0.72 -0.28 -13.50
C GLU A 112 -0.91 -1.76 -13.84
N LEU A 113 -2.10 -2.28 -13.56
CA LEU A 113 -2.51 -3.64 -13.87
C LEU A 113 -3.61 -3.58 -14.91
N GLN A 114 -3.45 -4.32 -16.00
CA GLN A 114 -4.45 -4.45 -17.05
C GLN A 114 -4.84 -5.92 -17.22
N PHE A 115 -6.14 -6.20 -17.11
CA PHE A 115 -6.76 -7.51 -17.27
C PHE A 115 -7.91 -7.38 -18.27
N GLU A 116 -7.72 -7.77 -19.54
CA GLU A 116 -8.74 -7.61 -20.58
C GLU A 116 -9.26 -6.15 -20.66
N GLU A 117 -10.55 -5.93 -20.33
CA GLU A 117 -11.21 -4.62 -20.30
C GLU A 117 -11.08 -3.91 -18.94
N HIS A 118 -10.50 -4.58 -17.94
CA HIS A 118 -10.34 -4.05 -16.59
C HIS A 118 -8.94 -3.49 -16.34
N ASN A 119 -8.88 -2.43 -15.53
CA ASN A 119 -7.64 -1.85 -15.09
C ASN A 119 -7.66 -1.52 -13.59
N ILE A 120 -6.47 -1.50 -13.01
CA ILE A 120 -6.19 -0.99 -11.68
C ILE A 120 -4.94 -0.13 -11.81
N ASN A 121 -5.00 1.11 -11.34
CA ASN A 121 -3.85 2.00 -11.26
C ASN A 121 -3.61 2.35 -9.79
N LEU A 122 -2.40 2.17 -9.31
CA LEU A 122 -1.95 2.54 -7.99
C LEU A 122 -0.78 3.51 -8.13
N ASN A 123 -0.85 4.66 -7.48
CA ASN A 123 0.24 5.61 -7.36
C ASN A 123 0.62 5.74 -5.89
N PHE A 124 1.91 5.64 -5.63
CA PHE A 124 2.51 5.87 -4.34
C PHE A 124 3.33 7.14 -4.43
N ASN A 125 2.92 8.15 -3.68
CA ASN A 125 3.61 9.42 -3.54
C ASN A 125 4.07 9.58 -2.10
N GLY A 126 5.09 10.39 -1.89
CA GLY A 126 5.51 10.70 -0.54
C GLY A 126 6.90 11.29 -0.46
N TYR A 127 7.33 11.48 0.77
CA TYR A 127 8.70 11.82 1.11
C TYR A 127 8.94 11.43 2.57
N ARG A 128 10.21 11.28 2.91
CA ARG A 128 10.63 11.11 4.28
C ARG A 128 11.89 11.93 4.53
N ASN A 129 11.98 12.50 5.71
CA ASN A 129 13.21 13.00 6.28
C ASN A 129 13.30 12.66 7.77
N ASN A 130 14.23 13.29 8.47
CA ASN A 130 14.42 13.08 9.91
C ASN A 130 13.25 13.60 10.76
N ASP A 131 12.46 14.51 10.21
CA ASP A 131 11.43 15.24 10.95
C ASP A 131 10.03 14.69 10.68
N ARG A 132 9.80 14.15 9.48
CA ARG A 132 8.46 13.81 8.98
C ARG A 132 8.49 12.65 8.01
N LEU A 133 7.45 11.82 8.08
CA LEU A 133 7.09 10.81 7.09
C LEU A 133 5.75 11.20 6.49
N ASN A 134 5.73 11.36 5.16
CA ASN A 134 4.51 11.57 4.40
C ASN A 134 4.42 10.49 3.32
N VAL A 135 3.31 9.77 3.35
CA VAL A 135 2.98 8.68 2.45
C VAL A 135 1.56 8.90 1.96
N ASP A 136 1.37 8.79 0.66
CA ASP A 136 0.10 8.96 0.01
C ASP A 136 -0.05 7.92 -1.10
N ILE A 137 -0.98 6.99 -0.92
CA ILE A 137 -1.33 5.95 -1.88
C ILE A 137 -2.70 6.30 -2.45
N HIS A 138 -2.74 6.47 -3.77
CA HIS A 138 -3.98 6.64 -4.53
C HIS A 138 -4.17 5.46 -5.47
N GLY A 139 -5.37 4.93 -5.52
CA GLY A 139 -5.75 3.80 -6.36
C GLY A 139 -7.06 4.05 -7.07
N GLU A 140 -7.10 3.74 -8.36
CA GLU A 140 -8.31 3.75 -9.18
C GLU A 140 -8.47 2.41 -9.87
N SER A 141 -9.70 2.00 -10.10
CA SER A 141 -9.98 0.79 -10.88
C SER A 141 -11.29 0.88 -11.64
N SER A 142 -11.35 0.21 -12.78
CA SER A 142 -12.58 0.03 -13.55
C SER A 142 -13.49 -1.11 -13.03
N PHE A 143 -13.10 -1.82 -11.95
CA PHE A 143 -13.99 -2.78 -11.30
C PHE A 143 -15.13 -2.08 -10.57
N ASP A 144 -16.35 -2.60 -10.67
CA ASP A 144 -17.52 -1.97 -10.04
C ASP A 144 -17.49 -1.99 -8.51
N ILE A 145 -16.81 -2.99 -7.92
CA ILE A 145 -16.77 -3.21 -6.47
C ILE A 145 -15.81 -2.24 -5.78
N VAL A 146 -14.66 -1.97 -6.39
CA VAL A 146 -13.61 -1.11 -5.82
C VAL A 146 -13.17 -0.17 -6.92
N LYS A 147 -13.64 1.07 -6.88
CA LYS A 147 -13.32 2.12 -7.85
C LYS A 147 -12.23 3.05 -7.37
N LYS A 148 -12.21 3.30 -6.06
CA LYS A 148 -11.26 4.23 -5.42
C LYS A 148 -10.69 3.64 -4.14
N ILE A 149 -9.38 3.74 -4.01
CA ILE A 149 -8.62 3.44 -2.81
C ILE A 149 -7.77 4.67 -2.53
N HIS A 150 -7.76 5.18 -1.31
CA HIS A 150 -6.83 6.20 -0.90
C HIS A 150 -6.37 5.92 0.53
N LEU A 151 -5.07 5.99 0.76
CA LEU A 151 -4.45 5.90 2.07
C LEU A 151 -3.40 6.99 2.18
N LYS A 152 -3.52 7.84 3.19
CA LYS A 152 -2.54 8.86 3.49
C LYS A 152 -2.09 8.74 4.93
N ILE A 153 -0.77 8.77 5.12
CA ILE A 153 -0.12 8.78 6.42
C ILE A 153 0.79 10.00 6.45
N ASP A 154 0.60 10.84 7.45
CA ASP A 154 1.38 12.05 7.61
C ASP A 154 1.74 12.23 9.07
N THR A 155 3.00 11.93 9.42
CA THR A 155 3.45 11.91 10.81
C THR A 155 4.74 12.66 10.98
N ALA A 156 4.79 13.54 11.98
CA ALA A 156 6.07 13.99 12.51
C ALA A 156 6.77 12.82 13.25
N LEU A 157 8.09 12.80 13.23
CA LEU A 157 8.95 11.75 13.82
C LEU A 157 9.62 12.20 15.12
N HIS A 158 9.25 13.37 15.63
CA HIS A 158 9.82 13.95 16.83
C HIS A 158 9.31 13.23 18.09
N VAL A 159 10.22 12.89 19.00
CA VAL A 159 9.92 12.16 20.24
C VAL A 159 9.34 13.01 21.37
N GLU A 160 9.44 14.35 21.30
CA GLU A 160 8.93 15.25 22.36
C GLU A 160 7.50 15.72 22.09
N SER A 161 7.19 16.08 20.85
CA SER A 161 5.81 16.35 20.43
C SER A 161 5.68 16.06 18.94
N HIS A 162 4.60 15.38 18.57
CA HIS A 162 4.29 15.14 17.17
C HIS A 162 2.79 15.01 16.93
N ASP A 163 2.39 15.43 15.75
CA ASP A 163 1.08 15.16 15.17
C ASP A 163 1.21 14.04 14.15
N SER A 164 0.21 13.16 14.12
CA SER A 164 0.09 12.08 13.14
C SER A 164 -1.33 12.03 12.60
N ASN A 165 -1.46 12.03 11.27
CA ASN A 165 -2.73 11.90 10.57
C ASN A 165 -2.72 10.61 9.74
N ILE A 166 -3.81 9.86 9.83
CA ILE A 166 -4.08 8.72 8.95
C ILE A 166 -5.43 8.95 8.31
N GLU A 167 -5.48 8.97 6.98
CA GLU A 167 -6.72 9.08 6.21
C GLU A 167 -6.85 7.83 5.33
N MET A 168 -8.03 7.25 5.30
CA MET A 168 -8.37 6.08 4.48
C MET A 168 -9.69 6.34 3.77
N GLN A 169 -9.74 6.05 2.47
CA GLN A 169 -10.96 6.09 1.69
C GLN A 169 -11.06 4.86 0.80
N PHE A 170 -12.24 4.26 0.78
CA PHE A 170 -12.60 3.14 -0.09
C PHE A 170 -13.96 3.44 -0.71
N ASN A 171 -13.98 3.78 -1.99
CA ASN A 171 -15.17 4.34 -2.65
C ASN A 171 -15.74 5.53 -1.85
N ASP A 172 -16.97 5.41 -1.35
CA ASP A 172 -17.67 6.43 -0.56
C ASP A 172 -17.41 6.31 0.96
N PHE A 173 -16.72 5.27 1.40
CA PHE A 173 -16.33 5.12 2.79
C PHE A 173 -15.08 5.96 3.07
N GLU A 174 -15.10 6.76 4.14
CA GLU A 174 -13.97 7.56 4.60
C GLU A 174 -13.74 7.33 6.10
N PHE A 175 -12.48 7.34 6.47
CA PHE A 175 -12.01 7.28 7.85
C PHE A 175 -10.80 8.20 7.99
N ALA A 176 -10.79 9.02 9.04
CA ALA A 176 -9.65 9.84 9.40
C ALA A 176 -9.35 9.70 10.90
N MET A 177 -8.07 9.62 11.22
CA MET A 177 -7.56 9.62 12.58
C MET A 177 -6.49 10.69 12.72
N HIS A 178 -6.69 11.59 13.67
CA HIS A 178 -5.72 12.61 14.05
C HIS A 178 -5.22 12.32 15.46
N ASN A 179 -3.92 12.19 15.62
CA ASN A 179 -3.26 11.97 16.90
C ASN A 179 -2.33 13.14 17.20
N HIS A 180 -2.33 13.57 18.46
CA HIS A 180 -1.34 14.50 19.00
C HIS A 180 -0.71 13.87 20.23
N PHE A 181 0.62 13.76 20.22
CA PHE A 181 1.43 13.35 21.34
C PHE A 181 2.28 14.53 21.82
N GLU A 182 2.39 14.68 23.13
CA GLU A 182 3.21 15.71 23.78
C GLU A 182 3.77 15.15 25.09
N LYS A 183 5.09 15.17 25.24
CA LYS A 183 5.77 15.00 26.52
C LYS A 183 5.73 16.35 27.25
N VAL A 184 4.96 16.42 28.33
CA VAL A 184 4.76 17.65 29.10
C VAL A 184 5.94 17.88 30.06
N ASP A 185 6.43 16.81 30.68
CA ASP A 185 7.67 16.77 31.47
C ASP A 185 8.23 15.33 31.51
N ASN A 186 9.22 15.06 32.37
CA ASN A 186 9.90 13.75 32.39
C ASN A 186 8.99 12.55 32.69
N ASP A 187 7.88 12.76 33.40
CA ASP A 187 6.98 11.67 33.82
C ASP A 187 5.54 11.85 33.31
N HIS A 188 5.23 12.97 32.65
CA HIS A 188 3.90 13.28 32.13
C HIS A 188 3.85 13.34 30.61
N TYR A 189 2.88 12.59 30.05
CA TYR A 189 2.61 12.53 28.63
C TYR A 189 1.14 12.83 28.37
N LYS A 190 0.86 13.53 27.29
CA LYS A 190 -0.48 13.86 26.82
C LYS A 190 -0.69 13.24 25.46
N PHE A 191 -1.81 12.56 25.33
CA PHE A 191 -2.24 11.96 24.09
C PHE A 191 -3.66 12.40 23.77
N LYS A 192 -3.88 12.92 22.57
CA LYS A 192 -5.21 13.24 22.06
C LYS A 192 -5.43 12.50 20.76
N ILE A 193 -6.58 11.84 20.65
CA ILE A 193 -7.01 11.17 19.43
C ILE A 193 -8.34 11.78 19.02
N LYS A 194 -8.49 12.08 17.74
CA LYS A 194 -9.77 12.38 17.08
C LYS A 194 -9.98 11.37 15.97
N LEU A 195 -11.14 10.73 15.96
CA LEU A 195 -11.54 9.76 14.95
C LEU A 195 -12.78 10.30 14.22
N GLU A 196 -12.77 10.23 12.90
CA GLU A 196 -13.87 10.60 12.03
C GLU A 196 -14.11 9.46 11.03
N SER A 197 -15.37 9.14 10.76
CA SER A 197 -15.72 8.14 9.75
C SER A 197 -17.11 8.38 9.22
N THR A 198 -17.34 8.10 7.93
CA THR A 198 -18.67 8.17 7.32
C THR A 198 -19.64 7.12 7.86
N LEU A 199 -19.17 6.09 8.58
CA LEU A 199 -20.01 5.13 9.30
C LEU A 199 -20.52 5.64 10.66
N THR A 200 -19.90 6.68 11.20
CA THR A 200 -20.30 7.31 12.47
C THR A 200 -20.76 8.73 12.17
N PRO A 201 -22.08 9.00 12.10
CA PRO A 201 -22.52 10.38 12.20
C PRO A 201 -22.06 10.90 13.56
N LEU A 202 -21.30 11.99 13.55
CA LEU A 202 -20.98 12.74 14.78
C LEU A 202 -22.31 13.07 15.46
N ALA A 203 -22.61 12.38 16.55
CA ALA A 203 -23.70 12.74 17.43
C ALA A 203 -23.32 14.05 18.11
N PHE A 204 -23.62 15.16 17.44
CA PHE A 204 -23.66 16.46 18.06
C PHE A 204 -24.81 16.44 19.08
N HIS A 205 -24.47 16.47 20.37
CA HIS A 205 -25.35 16.90 21.44
C HIS A 205 -24.94 18.30 21.89
#